data_AF-A0A932BKB0-F1
#
_entry.id   AF-A0A932BKB0-F1
#
_cell.length_a   1.000
_cell.length_b   1.000
_cell.length_c   1.000
_cell.angle_alpha   90.00
_cell.angle_beta   90.00
_cell.angle_gamma   90.00
#
_symmetry.space_group_name_H-M   'P 1'
#
loop_
_entity.id
_entity.type
_entity.pdbx_description
1 polymer ?
#
loop_
_entity_poly.entity_id
_entity_poly.type
_entity_poly.pdbx_seq_one_letter_code
_entity_poly.pdbx_strand_id
1 'polypeptide(L)'
;MKLFLDASTLLAACGSTKGASRAIFHLAEQAGWTLVSSPYVVSEVERNLSKLADPATVAWDRLRQQLTIVGDVVSLNRPAIFAASKDRPILFTALASAETLLTLDREDFADLIGGQFYGLQVRLPSEFLEQERAAGRLRVAP
;
A
#
# COMPACT_ATOMS: atom_id res chain seq x y z
N MET A 1 -7.22 8.76 -7.96
CA MET A 1 -6.85 7.33 -8.04
C MET A 1 -6.72 6.78 -6.62
N LYS A 2 -7.24 5.60 -6.35
CA LYS A 2 -7.16 4.91 -5.06
C LYS A 2 -5.95 3.99 -5.02
N LEU A 3 -5.11 4.18 -4.01
CA LEU A 3 -3.91 3.40 -3.75
C LEU A 3 -4.11 2.61 -2.47
N PHE A 4 -4.14 1.29 -2.56
CA PHE A 4 -4.18 0.42 -1.39
C PHE A 4 -2.77 0.25 -0.82
N LEU A 5 -2.56 0.65 0.42
CA LEU A 5 -1.29 0.55 1.11
C LEU A 5 -1.28 -0.67 2.04
N ASP A 6 -0.35 -1.59 1.76
CA ASP A 6 -0.07 -2.76 2.58
C ASP A 6 0.76 -2.41 3.83
N ALA A 7 0.79 -3.31 4.82
CA ALA A 7 1.48 -3.13 6.11
C ALA A 7 2.97 -2.83 5.91
N SER A 8 3.62 -3.51 4.98
CA SER A 8 5.03 -3.30 4.64
C SER A 8 5.31 -1.86 4.16
N THR A 9 4.43 -1.32 3.29
CA THR A 9 4.51 0.05 2.81
C THR A 9 4.28 1.06 3.93
N LEU A 10 3.29 0.83 4.79
CA LEU A 10 2.96 1.70 5.92
C LEU A 10 4.09 1.73 6.97
N LEU A 11 4.65 0.57 7.32
CA LEU A 11 5.77 0.46 8.25
C LEU A 11 7.01 1.18 7.70
N ALA A 12 7.31 1.03 6.41
CA ALA A 12 8.41 1.75 5.77
C ALA A 12 8.18 3.28 5.75
N ALA A 13 6.94 3.72 5.53
CA ALA A 13 6.58 5.14 5.61
C ALA A 13 6.73 5.67 7.05
N CYS A 14 6.46 4.87 8.08
CA CYS A 14 6.67 5.26 9.47
C CYS A 14 8.16 5.31 9.83
N GLY A 15 8.94 4.32 9.40
CA GLY A 15 10.35 4.16 9.75
C GLY A 15 11.31 5.10 9.02
N SER A 16 10.91 5.72 7.90
CA SER A 16 11.78 6.63 7.14
C SER A 16 11.02 7.84 6.61
N THR A 17 11.61 9.03 6.77
CA THR A 17 11.08 10.28 6.21
C THR A 17 11.51 10.54 4.77
N LYS A 18 12.44 9.76 4.22
CA LYS A 18 13.05 9.99 2.89
C LYS A 18 12.65 8.95 1.84
N GLY A 19 12.02 7.85 2.25
CA GLY A 19 11.70 6.73 1.37
C GLY A 19 10.50 6.99 0.45
N ALA A 20 10.39 6.20 -0.61
CA ALA A 20 9.26 6.26 -1.55
C ALA A 20 7.90 6.09 -0.86
N SER A 21 7.79 5.17 0.11
CA SER A 21 6.56 4.99 0.89
C SER A 21 6.13 6.26 1.63
N ARG A 22 7.09 7.07 2.12
CA ARG A 22 6.79 8.37 2.73
C ARG A 22 6.37 9.41 1.69
N ALA A 23 7.03 9.40 0.54
CA ALA A 23 6.71 10.31 -0.56
C ALA A 23 5.27 10.11 -1.07
N ILE A 24 4.74 8.89 -1.04
CA ILE A 24 3.32 8.62 -1.37
C ILE A 24 2.38 9.52 -0.56
N PHE A 25 2.59 9.65 0.75
CA PHE A 25 1.77 10.51 1.60
C PHE A 25 1.94 11.99 1.28
N HIS A 26 3.17 12.44 1.08
CA HIS A 26 3.45 13.85 0.75
C HIS A 26 2.84 14.29 -0.58
N LEU A 27 2.75 13.37 -1.55
CA LEU A 27 2.29 13.65 -2.90
C LEU A 27 0.79 13.37 -3.09
N ALA A 28 0.16 12.64 -2.18
CA ALA A 28 -1.20 12.14 -2.36
C ALA A 28 -2.21 13.25 -2.67
N GLU A 29 -2.21 14.33 -1.89
CA GLU A 29 -3.15 15.44 -2.09
C GLU A 29 -2.94 16.11 -3.46
N GLN A 30 -1.70 16.48 -3.78
CA GLN A 30 -1.35 17.15 -5.04
C GLN A 30 -1.64 16.28 -6.26
N ALA A 31 -1.46 14.96 -6.14
CA ALA A 31 -1.68 14.00 -7.21
C ALA A 31 -3.13 13.49 -7.28
N GLY A 32 -4.02 13.94 -6.39
CA GLY A 32 -5.41 13.48 -6.32
C GLY A 32 -5.52 11.99 -6.01
N TRP A 33 -4.60 11.47 -5.20
CA TRP A 33 -4.61 10.09 -4.74
C TRP A 33 -5.39 9.96 -3.44
N THR A 34 -6.23 8.94 -3.36
CA THR A 34 -6.87 8.51 -2.13
C THR A 34 -6.10 7.32 -1.58
N LEU A 35 -5.51 7.47 -0.40
CA LEU A 35 -4.79 6.39 0.25
C LEU A 35 -5.78 5.52 1.01
N VAL A 36 -5.80 4.24 0.70
CA VAL A 36 -6.76 3.27 1.21
C VAL A 36 -5.99 2.17 1.96
N SER A 37 -6.57 1.65 3.05
CA SER A 37 -6.07 0.46 3.72
C SER A 37 -7.20 -0.26 4.44
N SER A 38 -6.92 -1.34 5.15
CA SER A 38 -7.95 -2.15 5.84
C SER A 38 -7.67 -2.35 7.33
N PRO A 39 -8.68 -2.72 8.14
CA PRO A 39 -8.50 -3.03 9.56
C PRO A 39 -7.46 -4.14 9.80
N TYR A 40 -7.41 -5.15 8.95
CA TYR A 40 -6.38 -6.19 9.00
C TYR A 40 -4.96 -5.61 8.90
N VAL A 41 -4.72 -4.78 7.87
CA VAL A 41 -3.42 -4.14 7.65
C VAL A 41 -3.05 -3.19 8.79
N VAL A 42 -4.00 -2.39 9.28
CA VAL A 42 -3.79 -1.51 10.45
C VAL A 42 -3.33 -2.31 11.66
N SER A 43 -4.00 -3.43 11.95
CA SER A 43 -3.64 -4.29 13.08
C SER A 43 -2.25 -4.89 12.90
N GLU A 44 -1.86 -5.19 11.66
CA GLU A 44 -0.53 -5.70 11.36
C GLU A 44 0.57 -4.65 11.55
N VAL A 45 0.32 -3.41 11.12
CA VAL A 45 1.22 -2.29 11.39
C VAL A 45 1.39 -2.11 12.90
N GLU A 46 0.30 -2.03 13.65
CA GLU A 46 0.34 -1.83 15.12
C GLU A 46 1.13 -2.93 15.84
N ARG A 47 1.00 -4.19 15.42
CA ARG A 47 1.79 -5.31 15.97
C ARG A 47 3.29 -5.20 15.69
N ASN A 48 3.66 -4.60 14.56
CA ASN A 48 5.05 -4.55 14.08
C ASN A 48 5.74 -3.21 14.38
N LEU A 49 5.01 -2.17 14.81
CA LEU A 49 5.58 -0.85 15.12
C LEU A 49 6.67 -0.89 16.20
N SER A 50 6.54 -1.77 17.19
CA SER A 50 7.54 -1.95 18.26
C SER A 50 8.91 -2.42 17.77
N LYS A 51 8.99 -2.93 16.52
CA LYS A 51 10.24 -3.31 15.88
C LYS A 51 10.97 -2.12 15.24
N LEU A 52 10.32 -0.95 15.16
CA LEU A 52 10.89 0.30 14.67
C LEU A 52 11.30 1.21 15.84
N ALA A 53 12.08 2.25 15.54
CA ALA A 53 12.46 3.24 16.54
C ALA A 53 11.25 4.08 17.00
N ASP A 54 11.30 4.61 18.23
CA ASP A 54 10.21 5.36 18.87
C ASP A 54 9.52 6.45 18.00
N PRO A 55 10.24 7.23 17.14
CA PRO A 55 9.60 8.20 16.27
C PRO A 55 8.59 7.60 15.26
N ALA A 56 8.67 6.29 14.98
CA ALA A 56 7.78 5.59 14.07
C ALA A 56 6.34 5.51 14.60
N THR A 57 6.14 5.38 15.92
CA THR A 57 4.79 5.37 16.52
C THR A 57 4.11 6.73 16.34
N VAL A 58 4.82 7.82 16.61
CA VAL A 58 4.30 9.18 16.38
C VAL A 58 4.04 9.43 14.89
N ALA A 59 4.88 8.90 14.01
CA ALA A 59 4.64 8.96 12.58
C ALA A 59 3.36 8.19 12.19
N TRP A 60 3.14 7.00 12.76
CA TRP A 60 1.95 6.21 12.48
C TRP A 60 0.66 6.95 12.82
N ASP A 61 0.58 7.58 14.00
CA ASP A 61 -0.60 8.35 14.41
C ASP A 61 -0.99 9.41 13.37
N ARG A 62 0.00 10.08 12.77
CA ARG A 62 -0.20 11.11 11.74
C ARG A 62 -0.53 10.53 10.37
N LEU A 63 0.13 9.45 9.98
CA LEU A 63 -0.06 8.82 8.66
C LEU A 63 -1.41 8.10 8.60
N ARG A 64 -1.82 7.44 9.69
CA ARG A 64 -3.10 6.73 9.78
C ARG A 64 -4.30 7.64 9.53
N GLN A 65 -4.24 8.89 10.00
CA GLN A 65 -5.30 9.89 9.80
C GLN A 65 -5.52 10.25 8.31
N GLN A 66 -4.55 9.96 7.44
CA GLN A 66 -4.64 10.21 6.01
C GLN A 66 -5.21 9.02 5.22
N LEU A 67 -5.47 7.89 5.90
CA LEU A 67 -5.99 6.68 5.28
C LEU A 67 -7.51 6.67 5.30
N THR A 68 -8.11 6.30 4.16
CA THR A 68 -9.49 5.81 4.12
C THR A 68 -9.49 4.33 4.44
N ILE A 69 -10.06 3.96 5.59
CA ILE A 69 -10.15 2.55 6.00
C ILE A 69 -11.39 1.92 5.38
N VAL A 70 -11.20 0.89 4.55
CA VAL A 70 -12.27 0.09 3.95
C VAL A 70 -12.37 -1.26 4.67
N GLY A 71 -13.59 -1.79 4.79
CA GLY A 71 -13.80 -3.09 5.43
C GLY A 71 -13.04 -4.21 4.71
N ASP A 72 -12.51 -5.16 5.47
CA ASP A 72 -11.80 -6.31 4.92
C ASP A 72 -12.74 -7.15 4.04
N VAL A 73 -12.32 -7.44 2.81
CA VAL A 73 -13.05 -8.36 1.92
C VAL A 73 -12.47 -9.75 2.10
N VAL A 74 -13.13 -10.54 2.94
CA VAL A 74 -12.77 -11.94 3.20
C VAL A 74 -13.67 -12.84 2.37
N SER A 75 -13.43 -12.99 1.07
CA SER A 75 -13.99 -14.09 0.27
C SER A 75 -13.46 -14.14 -1.15
N LEU A 76 -12.98 -15.31 -1.56
CA LEU A 76 -13.55 -16.04 -2.71
C LEU A 76 -13.38 -17.55 -2.48
N ASN A 77 -14.50 -18.26 -2.34
CA ASN A 77 -14.61 -19.73 -2.51
C ASN A 77 -14.64 -20.07 -4.01
N ARG A 78 -13.78 -19.41 -4.79
CA ARG A 78 -13.52 -19.69 -6.21
C ARG A 78 -12.06 -20.14 -6.32
N PRO A 79 -11.70 -20.98 -7.30
CA PRO A 79 -10.31 -21.29 -7.55
C PRO A 79 -9.62 -20.02 -8.05
N ALA A 80 -9.05 -19.23 -7.13
CA ALA A 80 -7.87 -18.46 -7.47
C ALA A 80 -6.82 -19.52 -7.80
N ILE A 81 -6.39 -19.60 -9.07
CA ILE A 81 -5.25 -20.44 -9.49
C ILE A 81 -3.97 -19.76 -8.96
N PHE A 82 -3.88 -19.67 -7.64
CA PHE A 82 -2.78 -19.12 -6.88
C PHE A 82 -2.70 -19.94 -5.59
N ALA A 83 -1.49 -20.29 -5.18
CA ALA A 83 -1.27 -21.00 -3.93
C ALA A 83 -1.97 -20.27 -2.77
N ALA A 84 -2.34 -21.02 -1.73
CA ALA A 84 -2.89 -20.42 -0.53
C ALA A 84 -1.82 -19.63 0.20
N SER A 85 -1.65 -18.35 -0.15
CA SER A 85 -0.87 -17.42 0.66
C SER A 85 -1.74 -16.82 1.75
N LYS A 86 -1.10 -16.54 2.88
CA LYS A 86 -1.68 -15.86 4.05
C LYS A 86 -2.25 -14.47 3.70
N ASP A 87 -1.77 -13.84 2.62
CA ASP A 87 -2.11 -12.45 2.26
C ASP A 87 -3.21 -12.31 1.19
N ARG A 88 -3.92 -13.40 0.87
CA ARG A 88 -5.14 -13.36 0.04
C ARG A 88 -6.14 -12.29 0.46
N PRO A 89 -6.44 -12.07 1.76
CA PRO A 89 -7.39 -11.02 2.17
C PRO A 89 -6.93 -9.61 1.75
N ILE A 90 -5.64 -9.32 1.80
CA ILE A 90 -5.07 -8.03 1.38
C ILE A 90 -5.28 -7.85 -0.12
N LEU A 91 -4.93 -8.86 -0.91
CA LEU A 91 -5.08 -8.83 -2.37
C LEU A 91 -6.54 -8.62 -2.79
N PHE A 92 -7.49 -9.34 -2.19
CA PHE A 92 -8.91 -9.20 -2.52
C PHE A 92 -9.50 -7.88 -2.05
N THR A 93 -9.10 -7.39 -0.88
CA THR A 93 -9.54 -6.07 -0.40
C THR A 93 -9.00 -4.98 -1.31
N ALA A 94 -7.73 -5.04 -1.72
CA ALA A 94 -7.15 -4.11 -2.67
C ALA A 94 -7.88 -4.18 -4.03
N LEU A 95 -8.12 -5.38 -4.56
CA LEU A 95 -8.85 -5.58 -5.82
C LEU A 95 -10.25 -4.96 -5.79
N ALA A 96 -10.95 -5.05 -4.66
CA ALA A 96 -12.30 -4.52 -4.51
C ALA A 96 -12.35 -3.01 -4.26
N SER A 97 -11.25 -2.39 -3.84
CA SER A 97 -11.28 -1.03 -3.29
C SER A 97 -10.31 -0.03 -3.94
N ALA A 98 -9.36 -0.50 -4.74
CA ALA A 98 -8.29 0.33 -5.30
C ALA A 98 -7.92 -0.07 -6.73
N GLU A 99 -7.24 0.85 -7.42
CA GLU A 99 -6.68 0.58 -8.75
C GLU A 99 -5.25 0.01 -8.66
N THR A 100 -4.53 0.33 -7.58
CA THR A 100 -3.14 -0.11 -7.36
C THR A 100 -2.91 -0.54 -5.91
N LEU A 101 -2.31 -1.72 -5.71
CA LEU A 101 -1.73 -2.20 -4.47
C LEU A 101 -0.24 -1.83 -4.40
N LEU A 102 0.14 -1.09 -3.36
CA LEU A 102 1.53 -0.77 -3.04
C LEU A 102 2.03 -1.63 -1.89
N THR A 103 3.00 -2.50 -2.16
CA THR A 103 3.63 -3.38 -1.16
C THR A 103 5.14 -3.41 -1.34
N LEU A 104 5.85 -3.63 -0.23
CA LEU A 104 7.28 -3.96 -0.22
C LEU A 104 7.52 -5.44 0.10
N ASP A 105 6.45 -6.21 0.34
CA ASP A 105 6.52 -7.64 0.60
C ASP A 105 6.77 -8.41 -0.70
N ARG A 106 8.05 -8.75 -0.90
CA ARG A 106 8.50 -9.50 -2.07
C ARG A 106 8.39 -11.00 -1.90
N GLU A 107 8.15 -11.49 -0.69
CA GLU A 107 8.05 -12.93 -0.44
C GLU A 107 6.65 -13.41 -0.83
N ASP A 108 5.62 -12.71 -0.35
CA ASP A 108 4.23 -13.13 -0.55
C ASP A 108 3.59 -12.61 -1.85
N PHE A 109 4.14 -11.54 -2.44
CA PHE A 109 3.65 -10.96 -3.71
C PHE A 109 4.66 -11.06 -4.87
N ALA A 110 5.70 -11.88 -4.75
CA ALA A 110 6.80 -12.00 -5.71
C ALA A 110 6.33 -12.04 -7.18
N ASP A 111 5.40 -12.93 -7.48
CA ASP A 111 4.91 -13.19 -8.84
C ASP A 111 3.95 -12.11 -9.38
N LEU A 112 3.48 -11.21 -8.51
CA LEU A 112 2.50 -10.18 -8.86
C LEU A 112 3.15 -8.79 -9.00
N ILE A 113 4.24 -8.51 -8.28
CA ILE A 113 4.94 -7.22 -8.34
C ILE A 113 5.40 -6.94 -9.78
N GLY A 114 5.10 -5.74 -10.29
CA GLY A 114 5.38 -5.35 -11.67
C GLY A 114 4.29 -5.77 -12.67
N GLY A 115 3.36 -6.64 -12.26
CA GLY A 115 2.24 -7.14 -13.06
C GLY A 115 0.87 -6.53 -12.72
N GLN A 116 -0.19 -7.25 -13.08
CA GLN A 116 -1.58 -6.93 -12.75
C GLN A 116 -2.32 -8.20 -12.31
N PHE A 117 -3.25 -8.05 -11.38
CA PHE A 117 -4.14 -9.11 -10.88
C PHE A 117 -5.60 -8.70 -11.11
N TYR A 118 -6.27 -9.29 -12.10
CA TYR A 118 -7.65 -8.92 -12.48
C TYR A 118 -7.86 -7.40 -12.66
N GLY A 119 -6.87 -6.71 -13.21
CA GLY A 119 -6.89 -5.24 -13.40
C GLY A 119 -6.31 -4.42 -12.25
N LEU A 120 -6.12 -4.99 -11.06
CA LEU A 120 -5.39 -4.36 -9.96
C LEU A 120 -3.90 -4.34 -10.28
N GLN A 121 -3.27 -3.17 -10.30
CA GLN A 121 -1.81 -3.09 -10.43
C GLN A 121 -1.14 -3.44 -9.11
N VAL A 122 -0.07 -4.23 -9.13
CA VAL A 122 0.74 -4.51 -7.93
C VAL A 122 2.14 -3.97 -8.15
N ARG A 123 2.57 -3.03 -7.30
CA ARG A 123 3.80 -2.24 -7.52
C ARG A 123 4.54 -2.03 -6.22
N LEU A 124 5.85 -1.82 -6.36
CA LEU A 124 6.62 -1.16 -5.30
C LEU A 124 6.27 0.34 -5.27
N PRO A 125 6.33 1.00 -4.10
CA PRO A 125 6.13 2.45 -4.01
C PRO A 125 7.06 3.24 -4.94
N SER A 126 8.32 2.84 -5.10
CA SER A 126 9.29 3.52 -5.98
C SER A 126 8.91 3.40 -7.45
N GLU A 127 8.58 2.19 -7.91
CA GLU A 127 8.19 1.91 -9.30
C GLU A 127 6.94 2.69 -9.69
N PHE A 128 5.96 2.74 -8.78
CA PHE A 128 4.74 3.51 -8.99
C PHE A 128 5.06 5.02 -9.17
N LEU A 129 5.89 5.60 -8.30
CA LEU A 129 6.27 7.02 -8.42
C LEU A 129 7.03 7.32 -9.72
N GLU A 130 7.92 6.40 -10.14
CA GLU A 130 8.63 6.51 -11.42
C GLU A 130 7.67 6.46 -12.61
N GLN A 131 6.68 5.57 -12.58
CA GLN A 131 5.64 5.46 -13.60
C GLN A 131 4.79 6.73 -13.68
N GLU A 132 4.35 7.28 -12.55
CA GLU A 132 3.56 8.52 -12.52
C GLU A 132 4.37 9.73 -13.03
N ARG A 133 5.67 9.78 -12.75
CA ARG A 133 6.57 10.81 -13.28
C ARG A 133 6.78 10.67 -14.78
N ALA A 134 7.09 9.46 -15.26
CA ALA A 134 7.29 9.18 -16.67
C ALA A 134 6.03 9.47 -17.50
N ALA A 135 4.84 9.26 -16.92
CA ALA A 135 3.57 9.58 -17.54
C ALA A 135 3.15 11.05 -17.43
N GLY A 136 3.96 11.92 -16.80
CA GLY A 136 3.64 13.34 -16.63
C GLY A 136 2.45 13.63 -15.70
N ARG A 137 1.99 12.61 -14.95
CA ARG A 137 0.88 12.73 -13.99
C ARG A 137 1.35 13.28 -12.65
N LEU A 138 2.60 13.00 -12.27
CA LEU A 138 3.22 13.57 -11.09
C LEU A 138 3.83 14.94 -11.41
N ARG A 139 3.03 16.00 -11.24
CA ARG A 139 3.51 17.38 -11.34
C ARG A 139 4.10 17.80 -9.99
N VAL A 140 5.38 17.54 -9.79
CA VAL A 140 6.12 18.17 -8.69
C VAL A 140 6.21 19.66 -9.07
N ALA A 141 5.56 20.53 -8.29
CA ALA A 141 5.76 21.97 -8.46
C ALA A 141 7.27 22.27 -8.30
N PRO A 142 7.85 23.16 -9.13
CA PRO A 142 9.26 23.54 -9.02
C PRO A 142 9.59 24.15 -7.66
#